data_AF-A0A818D5W1-F1
#
_entry.id   AF-A0A818D5W1-F1
#
_cell.length_a   1.000
_cell.length_b   1.000
_cell.length_c   1.000
_cell.angle_alpha   90.00
_cell.angle_beta   90.00
_cell.angle_gamma   90.00
#
_symmetry.space_group_name_H-M   'P 1'
#
loop_
_entity.id
_entity.type
_entity.pdbx_description
1 polymer ?
#
loop_
_entity_poly.entity_id
_entity_poly.type
_entity_poly.pdbx_seq_one_letter_code
_entity_poly.pdbx_strand_id
1 'polypeptide(L)'
;MQQHETLILAFTSLIGWSYMFFFIMPFRFTGPFVIMIYKMLFNDVLRFCIIYTIFLAGFSQSFFILFNENGFQGYISSIKQCFLGLLGDFDLDYYIGGQYPLTSVILLVLYIVVITILLLNLLIAMMGDTYADVKKSAKKLWHLERARIALDLENGISKSKRGLSFNKYWVDVQGERYLQVEQVNNDLNYPIDNETNDDE
;
A
#
# COMPACT_ATOMS: atom_id res chain seq x y z
N MET A 1 24.97 -25.52 1.46
CA MET A 1 24.77 -24.66 2.65
C MET A 1 24.82 -23.19 2.24
N GLN A 2 25.93 -22.72 1.66
CA GLN A 2 26.14 -21.32 1.25
C GLN A 2 25.11 -20.76 0.24
N GLN A 3 24.59 -21.57 -0.70
CA GLN A 3 23.54 -21.12 -1.64
C GLN A 3 22.19 -20.83 -0.95
N HIS A 4 21.80 -21.60 0.06
CA HIS A 4 20.57 -21.36 0.81
C HIS A 4 20.69 -20.11 1.69
N GLU A 5 21.86 -19.88 2.27
CA GLU A 5 22.16 -18.66 3.05
C GLU A 5 22.04 -17.40 2.18
N THR A 6 22.63 -17.41 0.98
CA THR A 6 22.53 -16.27 0.04
C THR A 6 21.08 -15.99 -0.37
N LEU A 7 20.27 -17.03 -0.60
CA LEU A 7 18.85 -16.86 -0.93
C LEU A 7 18.09 -16.20 0.22
N ILE A 8 18.27 -16.70 1.45
CA ILE A 8 17.61 -16.14 2.63
C ILE A 8 18.03 -14.69 2.82
N LEU A 9 19.33 -14.38 2.73
CA LEU A 9 19.84 -13.02 2.85
C LEU A 9 19.26 -12.08 1.78
N ALA A 10 19.11 -12.54 0.54
CA ALA A 10 18.51 -11.75 -0.53
C ALA A 10 17.05 -11.38 -0.20
N PHE A 11 16.22 -12.35 0.18
CA PHE A 11 14.83 -12.08 0.57
C PHE A 11 14.73 -11.21 1.83
N THR A 12 15.54 -11.49 2.85
CA THR A 12 15.57 -10.69 4.09
C THR A 12 15.98 -9.25 3.80
N SER A 13 16.94 -9.03 2.90
CA SER A 13 17.35 -7.67 2.54
C SER A 13 16.20 -6.88 1.88
N LEU A 14 15.46 -7.50 0.97
CA LEU A 14 14.32 -6.87 0.30
C LEU A 14 13.17 -6.56 1.27
N ILE A 15 12.88 -7.50 2.18
CA ILE A 15 11.87 -7.31 3.23
C ILE A 15 12.32 -6.21 4.19
N GLY A 16 13.60 -6.17 4.56
CA GLY A 16 14.18 -5.14 5.43
C GLY A 16 14.04 -3.73 4.85
N TRP A 17 14.33 -3.55 3.55
CA TRP A 17 14.09 -2.28 2.87
C TRP A 17 12.60 -1.93 2.80
N SER A 18 11.73 -2.92 2.56
CA SER A 18 10.27 -2.70 2.60
C SER A 18 9.79 -2.32 4.01
N TYR A 19 10.45 -2.81 5.06
CA TYR A 19 10.15 -2.46 6.44
C TYR A 19 10.50 -1.00 6.77
N MET A 20 11.34 -0.32 5.97
CA MET A 20 11.64 1.11 6.18
C MET A 20 10.40 2.00 6.11
N PHE A 21 9.37 1.60 5.37
CA PHE A 21 8.10 2.32 5.32
C PHE A 21 7.41 2.39 6.70
N PHE A 22 7.61 1.39 7.56
CA PHE A 22 7.14 1.43 8.95
C PHE A 22 7.79 2.57 9.73
N PHE A 23 9.10 2.76 9.60
CA PHE A 23 9.83 3.84 10.28
C PHE A 23 9.45 5.23 9.77
N ILE A 24 9.00 5.35 8.52
CA ILE A 24 8.61 6.62 7.91
C ILE A 24 7.12 6.96 8.19
N MET A 25 6.33 6.00 8.66
CA MET A 25 4.91 6.16 8.96
C MET A 25 4.58 7.22 10.05
N PRO A 26 5.36 7.37 11.13
CA PRO A 26 5.03 8.34 12.19
C PRO A 26 5.17 9.81 11.79
N PHE A 27 5.83 10.10 10.67
CA PHE A 27 6.04 11.48 10.24
C PHE A 27 4.79 12.07 9.59
N ARG A 28 4.51 13.35 9.89
CA ARG A 28 3.33 14.08 9.39
C ARG A 28 3.28 14.29 7.89
N PHE A 29 4.44 14.32 7.25
CA PHE A 29 4.56 14.57 5.82
C PHE A 29 4.30 13.29 5.01
N THR A 30 4.87 12.17 5.44
CA THR A 30 4.89 10.90 4.68
C THR A 30 3.88 9.87 5.17
N GLY A 31 3.47 9.92 6.44
CA GLY A 31 2.65 8.87 7.06
C GLY A 31 1.31 8.60 6.38
N PRO A 32 0.47 9.62 6.11
CA PRO A 32 -0.80 9.42 5.41
C PRO A 32 -0.60 8.81 4.01
N PHE A 33 0.48 9.18 3.31
CA PHE A 33 0.81 8.65 1.98
C PHE A 33 1.22 7.17 2.05
N VAL A 34 2.04 6.79 3.03
CA VAL A 34 2.42 5.39 3.27
C VAL A 34 1.18 4.53 3.54
N ILE A 35 0.26 5.02 4.37
CA ILE A 35 -1.01 4.32 4.66
C ILE A 35 -1.88 4.18 3.40
N MET A 36 -1.91 5.20 2.54
CA MET A 36 -2.60 5.11 1.25
C MET A 36 -2.01 4.02 0.37
N ILE A 37 -0.68 3.98 0.20
CA ILE A 37 0.01 2.94 -0.58
C ILE A 37 -0.34 1.56 -0.06
N TYR A 38 -0.18 1.32 1.25
CA TYR A 38 -0.49 0.02 1.84
C TYR A 38 -1.93 -0.39 1.57
N LYS A 39 -2.89 0.52 1.78
CA LYS A 39 -4.30 0.19 1.63
C LYS A 39 -4.70 -0.06 0.17
N MET A 40 -4.15 0.68 -0.79
CA MET A 40 -4.37 0.46 -2.22
C MET A 40 -3.70 -0.81 -2.72
N LEU A 41 -2.46 -1.06 -2.32
CA LEU A 41 -1.72 -2.24 -2.73
C LEU A 41 -2.40 -3.53 -2.24
N PHE A 42 -2.82 -3.58 -0.99
CA PHE A 42 -3.44 -4.79 -0.45
C PHE A 42 -4.89 -4.99 -0.91
N ASN A 43 -5.70 -3.94 -1.06
CA ASN A 43 -7.12 -4.13 -1.42
C ASN A 43 -7.39 -4.11 -2.91
N ASP A 44 -6.76 -3.21 -3.67
CA ASP A 44 -7.09 -3.01 -5.07
C ASP A 44 -6.21 -3.88 -5.97
N VAL A 45 -4.89 -3.88 -5.73
CA VAL A 45 -3.94 -4.65 -6.55
C VAL A 45 -4.13 -6.16 -6.35
N LEU A 46 -4.43 -6.65 -5.13
CA LEU A 46 -4.68 -8.09 -4.95
C LEU A 46 -5.94 -8.56 -5.69
N ARG A 47 -7.04 -7.79 -5.65
CA ARG A 47 -8.26 -8.11 -6.40
C ARG A 47 -8.00 -8.12 -7.91
N PHE A 48 -7.23 -7.15 -8.38
CA PHE A 48 -6.76 -7.09 -9.76
C PHE A 48 -5.92 -8.34 -10.13
N CYS A 49 -4.94 -8.72 -9.30
CA CYS A 49 -4.09 -9.88 -9.53
C CYS A 49 -4.87 -11.20 -9.66
N ILE A 50 -5.96 -11.35 -8.88
CA ILE A 50 -6.82 -12.54 -8.97
C ILE A 50 -7.48 -12.62 -10.35
N ILE A 51 -8.11 -11.54 -10.81
CA ILE A 51 -8.76 -11.48 -12.12
C ILE A 51 -7.72 -11.72 -13.23
N TYR A 52 -6.58 -11.04 -13.14
CA TYR A 52 -5.48 -11.20 -14.09
C TYR A 52 -4.99 -12.65 -14.20
N THR A 53 -4.84 -13.35 -13.07
CA THR A 53 -4.33 -14.74 -13.05
C THR A 53 -5.27 -15.69 -13.80
N ILE A 54 -6.59 -15.45 -13.78
CA ILE A 54 -7.56 -16.27 -14.53
C ILE A 54 -7.31 -16.16 -16.04
N PHE A 55 -7.15 -14.93 -16.55
CA PHE A 55 -6.84 -14.71 -17.96
C PHE A 55 -5.45 -15.21 -18.33
N LEU A 56 -4.45 -14.96 -17.48
CA LEU A 56 -3.08 -15.44 -17.67
C LEU A 56 -3.04 -16.96 -17.83
N ALA A 57 -3.73 -17.70 -16.95
CA ALA A 57 -3.82 -19.15 -17.02
C ALA A 57 -4.52 -19.61 -18.31
N GLY A 58 -5.66 -18.99 -18.68
CA GLY A 58 -6.42 -19.34 -19.87
C GLY A 58 -5.61 -19.18 -21.17
N PHE A 59 -5.01 -18.01 -21.37
CA PHE A 59 -4.18 -17.74 -22.56
C PHE A 59 -2.89 -18.56 -22.56
N SER A 60 -2.24 -18.72 -21.41
CA SER A 60 -1.06 -19.59 -21.30
C SER A 60 -1.38 -21.03 -21.69
N GLN A 61 -2.53 -21.56 -21.25
CA GLN A 61 -2.96 -22.90 -21.64
C GLN A 61 -3.23 -23.00 -23.15
N SER A 62 -3.87 -21.99 -23.74
CA SER A 62 -4.08 -21.95 -25.20
C SER A 62 -2.76 -21.94 -25.98
N PHE A 63 -1.76 -21.16 -25.55
CA PHE A 63 -0.43 -21.16 -26.17
C PHE A 63 0.32 -22.47 -25.96
N PHE A 64 0.25 -23.06 -24.76
CA PHE A 64 0.85 -24.36 -24.47
C PHE A 64 0.36 -25.45 -25.43
N ILE A 65 -0.95 -25.48 -25.70
CA ILE A 65 -1.56 -26.40 -26.67
C ILE A 65 -1.10 -26.08 -28.09
N LEU A 66 -1.06 -24.79 -28.46
CA LEU A 66 -0.73 -24.37 -29.82
C LEU A 66 0.73 -24.64 -30.21
N PHE A 67 1.65 -24.49 -29.25
CA PHE A 67 3.07 -24.78 -29.45
C PHE A 67 3.42 -26.26 -29.25
N ASN A 68 2.43 -27.07 -28.86
CA ASN A 68 2.58 -28.51 -28.63
C ASN A 68 3.79 -28.83 -27.72
N GLU A 69 4.01 -27.98 -26.71
CA GLU A 69 5.09 -28.19 -25.76
C GLU A 69 4.72 -29.34 -24.81
N ASN A 70 5.73 -30.11 -24.38
CA ASN A 70 5.50 -31.27 -23.52
C ASN A 70 5.94 -30.99 -22.09
N GLY A 71 5.13 -31.47 -21.15
CA GLY A 71 5.45 -31.45 -19.72
C GLY A 71 5.28 -30.11 -19.03
N PHE A 72 5.56 -30.10 -17.73
CA PHE A 72 5.38 -28.94 -16.87
C PHE A 72 6.27 -27.74 -17.27
N GLN A 73 7.47 -28.01 -17.80
CA GLN A 73 8.39 -26.96 -18.22
C GLN A 73 7.83 -26.12 -19.38
N GLY A 74 7.19 -26.74 -20.37
CA GLY A 74 6.52 -26.02 -21.46
C GLY A 74 5.38 -25.15 -20.94
N TYR A 75 4.56 -25.70 -20.05
CA TYR A 75 3.47 -24.92 -19.44
C TYR A 75 4.00 -23.68 -18.69
N ILE A 76 5.09 -23.82 -17.93
CA ILE A 76 5.76 -22.70 -17.26
C ILE A 76 6.37 -21.70 -18.26
N SER A 77 6.95 -22.18 -19.37
CA SER A 77 7.44 -21.31 -20.45
C SER A 77 6.30 -20.49 -21.06
N SER A 78 5.15 -21.11 -21.33
CA SER A 78 3.96 -20.43 -21.83
C SER A 78 3.44 -19.37 -20.83
N ILE A 79 3.42 -19.68 -19.52
CA ILE A 79 3.07 -18.70 -18.49
C ILE A 79 4.06 -17.54 -18.50
N LYS A 80 5.36 -17.85 -18.58
CA LYS A 80 6.43 -16.84 -18.60
C LYS A 80 6.27 -15.91 -19.80
N GLN A 81 6.01 -16.44 -20.99
CA GLN A 81 5.85 -15.62 -22.19
C GLN A 81 4.64 -14.70 -22.10
N CYS A 82 3.50 -15.20 -21.60
CA CYS A 82 2.35 -14.34 -21.33
C CYS A 82 2.69 -13.28 -20.27
N PHE A 83 3.32 -13.65 -19.16
CA PHE A 83 3.68 -12.70 -18.10
C PHE A 83 4.68 -11.63 -18.54
N LEU A 84 5.68 -11.98 -19.36
CA LEU A 84 6.61 -11.01 -19.93
C LEU A 84 5.93 -10.14 -20.99
N GLY A 85 5.01 -10.72 -21.76
CA GLY A 85 4.14 -9.98 -22.67
C GLY A 85 3.32 -8.90 -21.96
N LEU A 86 2.81 -9.15 -20.75
CA LEU A 86 2.18 -8.10 -19.94
C LEU A 86 3.11 -6.89 -19.73
N LEU A 87 4.42 -7.11 -19.54
CA LEU A 87 5.41 -6.05 -19.34
C LEU A 87 5.83 -5.37 -20.65
N GLY A 88 5.27 -5.79 -21.78
CA GLY A 88 5.61 -5.29 -23.12
C GLY A 88 6.77 -6.03 -23.78
N ASP A 89 7.29 -7.10 -23.17
CA ASP A 89 8.36 -7.93 -23.71
C ASP A 89 7.76 -9.10 -24.50
N PHE A 90 7.52 -8.87 -25.80
CA PHE A 90 6.98 -9.87 -26.71
C PHE A 90 8.06 -10.35 -27.68
N ASP A 91 8.36 -11.64 -27.62
CA ASP A 91 9.19 -12.31 -28.62
C ASP A 91 8.32 -12.76 -29.81
N LEU A 92 8.24 -11.92 -30.86
CA LEU A 92 7.44 -12.25 -32.05
C LEU A 92 7.97 -13.48 -32.79
N ASP A 93 9.28 -13.73 -32.75
CA ASP A 93 9.90 -14.88 -33.41
C ASP A 93 9.43 -16.19 -32.75
N TYR A 94 9.23 -16.17 -31.43
CA TYR A 94 8.61 -17.27 -30.69
C TYR A 94 7.18 -17.58 -31.18
N TYR A 95 6.34 -16.56 -31.41
CA TYR A 95 4.96 -16.77 -31.86
C TYR A 95 4.88 -17.18 -33.35
N ILE A 96 5.78 -16.69 -34.19
CA ILE A 96 5.80 -16.99 -35.64
C ILE A 96 6.50 -18.33 -35.93
N GLY A 97 7.39 -18.79 -35.06
CA GLY A 97 8.12 -20.05 -35.23
C GLY A 97 7.31 -21.34 -35.05
N GLY A 98 6.05 -21.24 -34.63
CA GLY A 98 5.18 -22.39 -34.36
C GLY A 98 4.58 -23.06 -35.61
N GLN A 99 3.90 -24.20 -35.40
CA GLN A 99 3.20 -24.92 -36.48
C GLN A 99 2.06 -24.09 -37.10
N TYR A 100 1.46 -23.18 -36.32
CA TYR A 100 0.30 -22.37 -36.72
C TYR A 100 0.57 -20.87 -36.48
N PRO A 101 1.43 -20.23 -37.30
CA PRO A 101 1.90 -18.87 -37.06
C PRO A 101 0.79 -17.81 -37.16
N LEU A 102 -0.20 -18.02 -38.03
CA LEU A 102 -1.30 -17.08 -38.16
C LEU A 102 -2.20 -17.12 -36.90
N THR A 103 -2.51 -18.31 -36.41
CA THR A 103 -3.36 -18.52 -35.24
C THR A 103 -2.70 -18.00 -33.97
N SER A 104 -1.40 -18.21 -33.79
CA SER A 104 -0.64 -17.73 -32.63
C SER A 104 -0.60 -16.20 -32.58
N VAL A 105 -0.36 -15.54 -33.71
CA VAL A 105 -0.34 -14.06 -33.79
C VAL A 105 -1.72 -13.48 -33.53
N ILE A 106 -2.79 -14.07 -34.10
CA ILE A 106 -4.17 -13.60 -33.81
C ILE A 106 -4.49 -13.74 -32.32
N LEU A 107 -4.13 -14.86 -31.71
CA LEU A 107 -4.35 -15.10 -30.28
C LEU A 107 -3.52 -14.13 -29.42
N LEU A 108 -2.32 -13.79 -29.84
CA LEU A 108 -1.46 -12.79 -29.20
C LEU A 108 -2.07 -11.39 -29.27
N VAL A 109 -2.57 -10.96 -30.44
CA VAL A 109 -3.24 -9.66 -30.57
C VAL A 109 -4.48 -9.61 -29.68
N LEU A 110 -5.27 -10.69 -29.65
CA LEU A 110 -6.44 -10.79 -28.77
C LEU A 110 -6.03 -10.69 -27.29
N TYR A 111 -4.97 -11.40 -26.89
CA TYR A 111 -4.40 -11.33 -25.54
C TYR A 111 -4.02 -9.90 -25.15
N ILE A 112 -3.28 -9.20 -26.02
CA ILE A 112 -2.84 -7.82 -25.79
C ILE A 112 -4.04 -6.88 -25.63
N VAL A 113 -5.04 -6.97 -26.50
CA VAL A 113 -6.24 -6.12 -26.44
C VAL A 113 -7.02 -6.39 -25.15
N VAL A 114 -7.30 -7.66 -24.85
CA VAL A 114 -8.05 -8.05 -23.65
C VAL A 114 -7.32 -7.58 -22.39
N ILE A 115 -6.02 -7.83 -22.29
CA ILE A 115 -5.25 -7.42 -21.11
C ILE A 115 -5.10 -5.92 -21.01
N THR A 116 -4.90 -5.20 -22.10
CA THR A 116 -4.80 -3.73 -22.06
C THR A 116 -6.11 -3.11 -21.58
N ILE A 117 -7.26 -3.60 -22.08
CA ILE A 117 -8.59 -3.17 -21.63
C ILE A 117 -8.79 -3.51 -20.17
N LEU A 118 -8.44 -4.73 -19.73
CA LEU A 118 -8.61 -5.16 -18.34
C LEU A 118 -7.67 -4.43 -17.36
N LEU A 119 -6.39 -4.30 -17.71
CA LEU A 119 -5.37 -3.59 -16.94
C LEU A 119 -5.81 -2.16 -16.69
N LEU A 120 -6.12 -1.42 -17.75
CA LEU A 120 -6.43 -0.01 -17.62
C LEU A 120 -7.80 0.17 -16.96
N ASN A 121 -8.84 -0.52 -17.43
CA ASN A 121 -10.21 -0.20 -17.01
C ASN A 121 -10.53 -0.69 -15.60
N LEU A 122 -10.02 -1.86 -15.18
CA LEU A 122 -10.30 -2.38 -13.83
C LEU A 122 -9.36 -1.79 -12.78
N LEU A 123 -8.07 -1.63 -13.09
CA LEU A 123 -7.11 -1.07 -12.13
C LEU A 123 -7.39 0.41 -11.85
N ILE A 124 -7.65 1.21 -12.89
CA ILE A 124 -7.91 2.64 -12.73
C ILE A 124 -9.25 2.88 -12.03
N ALA A 125 -10.30 2.12 -12.35
CA ALA A 125 -11.60 2.25 -11.69
C ALA A 125 -11.51 1.95 -10.19
N MET A 126 -10.91 0.81 -9.83
CA MET A 126 -10.76 0.44 -8.41
C MET A 126 -9.84 1.40 -7.65
N MET A 127 -8.68 1.75 -8.22
CA MET A 127 -7.77 2.70 -7.57
C MET A 127 -8.36 4.10 -7.48
N GLY A 128 -9.19 4.53 -8.43
CA GLY A 128 -9.85 5.85 -8.42
C GLY A 128 -10.81 6.02 -7.25
N ASP A 129 -11.72 5.05 -7.07
CA ASP A 129 -12.70 5.07 -5.98
C ASP A 129 -12.03 4.91 -4.62
N THR A 130 -11.16 3.91 -4.46
CA THR A 130 -10.41 3.68 -3.22
C THR A 130 -9.47 4.86 -2.91
N TYR A 131 -8.90 5.54 -3.91
CA TYR A 131 -8.09 6.75 -3.67
C TYR A 131 -8.88 7.89 -3.08
N ALA A 132 -10.06 8.18 -3.63
CA ALA A 132 -10.92 9.24 -3.10
C ALA A 132 -11.32 8.95 -1.64
N ASP A 133 -11.65 7.70 -1.33
CA ASP A 133 -12.11 7.29 0.00
C ASP A 133 -10.98 7.19 1.03
N VAL A 134 -9.86 6.57 0.65
CA VAL A 134 -8.70 6.44 1.53
C VAL A 134 -8.07 7.81 1.77
N LYS A 135 -8.01 8.71 0.79
CA LYS A 135 -7.48 10.07 0.99
C LYS A 135 -8.24 10.84 2.08
N LYS A 136 -9.58 10.74 2.10
CA LYS A 136 -10.41 11.37 3.14
C LYS A 136 -10.16 10.80 4.53
N SER A 137 -9.91 9.50 4.61
CA SER A 137 -9.76 8.77 5.88
C SER A 137 -8.30 8.64 6.35
N ALA A 138 -7.32 8.84 5.46
CA ALA A 138 -5.91 8.55 5.68
C ALA A 138 -5.32 9.37 6.82
N LYS A 139 -5.71 10.64 6.96
CA LYS A 139 -5.21 11.49 8.06
C LYS A 139 -5.70 10.98 9.42
N LYS A 140 -6.96 10.57 9.52
CA LYS A 140 -7.53 9.99 10.75
C LYS A 140 -6.85 8.66 11.08
N LEU A 141 -6.71 7.79 10.09
CA LEU A 141 -6.04 6.49 10.25
C LEU A 141 -4.56 6.67 10.63
N TRP A 142 -3.89 7.65 10.06
CA TRP A 142 -2.53 8.04 10.42
C TRP A 142 -2.39 8.50 11.88
N HIS A 143 -3.32 9.31 12.38
CA HIS A 143 -3.33 9.69 13.80
C HIS A 143 -3.50 8.47 14.71
N LEU A 144 -4.35 7.50 14.34
CA LEU A 144 -4.52 6.25 15.09
C LEU A 144 -3.25 5.40 15.08
N GLU A 145 -2.64 5.17 13.92
CA GLU A 145 -1.41 4.37 13.84
C GLU A 145 -0.25 5.05 14.59
N ARG A 146 -0.17 6.37 14.56
CA ARG A 146 0.80 7.11 15.38
C ARG A 146 0.58 6.93 16.87
N ALA A 147 -0.66 7.00 17.32
CA ALA A 147 -1.01 6.78 18.71
C ALA A 147 -0.66 5.35 19.14
N ARG A 148 -0.96 4.36 18.30
CA ARG A 148 -0.58 2.95 18.54
C ARG A 148 0.93 2.79 18.68
N ILE A 149 1.72 3.29 17.72
CA ILE A 149 3.18 3.21 17.78
C ILE A 149 3.72 3.91 19.03
N ALA A 150 3.16 5.07 19.40
CA ALA A 150 3.55 5.78 20.62
C ALA A 150 3.27 4.97 21.89
N LEU A 151 2.09 4.32 21.98
CA LEU A 151 1.72 3.45 23.11
C LEU A 151 2.59 2.19 23.18
N ASP A 152 2.90 1.58 22.04
CA ASP A 152 3.77 0.41 21.98
C ASP A 152 5.21 0.76 22.43
N LEU A 153 5.71 1.92 22.01
CA LEU A 153 6.99 2.46 22.48
C LEU A 153 6.95 2.76 23.98
N GLU A 154 5.88 3.37 24.49
CA GLU A 154 5.72 3.62 25.93
C GLU A 154 5.70 2.29 26.71
N ASN A 155 5.01 1.28 26.19
CA ASN A 155 4.94 -0.05 26.77
C ASN A 155 6.30 -0.74 26.86
N GLY A 156 7.22 -0.46 25.93
CA GLY A 156 8.61 -0.92 25.96
C GLY A 156 9.51 -0.22 26.99
N ILE A 157 9.10 0.93 27.55
CA ILE A 157 9.90 1.69 28.52
C ILE A 157 9.65 1.17 29.94
N SER A 158 10.74 0.99 30.72
CA SER A 158 10.69 0.61 32.14
C SER A 158 9.90 1.62 32.99
N LYS A 159 9.10 1.12 33.95
CA LYS A 159 8.20 1.91 34.81
C LYS A 159 8.89 3.10 35.50
N SER A 160 10.16 2.93 35.87
CA SER A 160 10.97 3.98 36.51
C SER A 160 11.21 5.22 35.62
N LYS A 161 11.30 5.05 34.29
CA LYS A 161 11.50 6.15 33.33
C LYS A 161 10.19 6.80 32.87
N ARG A 162 9.06 6.10 32.98
CA ARG A 162 7.75 6.67 32.61
C ARG A 162 7.41 7.86 33.52
N GLY A 163 7.63 7.72 34.83
CA GLY A 163 7.30 8.72 35.86
C GLY A 163 7.88 10.13 35.67
N LEU A 164 9.05 10.24 35.02
CA LEU A 164 9.84 11.48 34.96
C LEU A 164 9.27 12.54 34.01
N SER A 165 8.45 12.17 33.02
CA SER A 165 7.88 13.13 32.06
C SER A 165 6.44 13.53 32.37
N PHE A 166 5.80 12.93 33.39
CA PHE A 166 4.39 13.18 33.70
C PHE A 166 4.12 14.60 34.20
N ASN A 167 4.98 15.19 35.05
CA ASN A 167 4.66 16.48 35.66
C ASN A 167 4.71 17.71 34.73
N LYS A 168 4.96 17.52 33.42
CA LYS A 168 5.05 18.62 32.45
C LYS A 168 3.69 19.05 31.87
N TYR A 169 2.72 18.14 31.78
CA TYR A 169 1.44 18.39 31.07
C TYR A 169 0.19 18.14 31.94
N TRP A 170 0.36 17.50 33.09
CA TRP A 170 -0.72 17.20 34.02
C TRP A 170 -0.81 18.29 35.10
N VAL A 171 -2.02 18.72 35.43
CA VAL A 171 -2.32 19.66 36.50
C VAL A 171 -3.31 19.00 37.46
N ASP A 172 -2.99 19.01 38.75
CA ASP A 172 -3.90 18.53 39.79
C ASP A 172 -4.80 19.69 40.26
N VAL A 173 -6.12 19.55 40.14
CA VAL A 173 -7.11 20.52 40.63
C VAL A 173 -8.06 19.78 41.56
N GLN A 174 -8.13 20.19 42.83
CA GLN A 174 -9.01 19.60 43.85
C GLN A 174 -8.81 18.07 44.05
N GLY A 175 -7.59 17.57 43.84
CA GLY A 175 -7.27 16.14 43.98
C GLY A 175 -7.53 15.29 42.72
N GLU A 176 -8.11 15.90 41.67
CA GLU A 176 -8.32 15.25 40.38
C GLU A 176 -7.30 15.72 39.33
N ARG A 177 -6.94 14.82 38.41
CA ARG A 177 -5.92 15.06 37.37
C ARG A 177 -6.53 15.57 36.08
N TYR A 178 -6.03 16.70 35.61
CA TYR A 178 -6.43 17.31 34.34
C TYR A 178 -5.25 17.43 33.39
N LEU A 179 -5.52 17.26 32.10
CA LEU A 179 -4.55 17.54 31.03
C LEU A 179 -4.66 19.01 30.65
N GLN A 180 -3.57 19.76 30.74
CA GLN A 180 -3.55 21.14 30.30
C GLN A 180 -3.57 21.20 28.76
N VAL A 181 -4.53 21.93 28.20
CA VAL A 181 -4.64 22.17 26.76
C VAL A 181 -4.79 23.66 26.53
N GLU A 182 -3.84 24.25 25.81
CA GLU A 182 -3.95 25.63 25.35
C GLU A 182 -4.73 25.65 24.03
N GLN A 183 -5.88 26.32 24.02
CA GLN A 183 -6.67 26.54 22.81
C GLN A 183 -6.49 28.00 22.37
N VAL A 184 -5.99 28.19 21.16
CA VAL A 184 -5.95 29.52 20.54
C VAL A 184 -7.24 29.68 19.72
N ASN A 185 -8.23 30.36 20.30
CA ASN A 185 -9.46 30.73 19.62
C ASN A 185 -9.29 32.12 19.01
N ASN A 186 -9.12 32.20 17.69
CA ASN A 186 -9.03 33.47 16.97
C ASN A 186 -10.38 34.22 16.87
N ASP A 187 -11.48 33.57 17.24
CA ASP A 187 -12.85 34.12 17.11
C ASP A 187 -13.34 34.83 18.39
N LEU A 188 -12.56 34.81 19.48
CA LEU A 188 -12.88 35.43 20.76
C LEU A 188 -12.01 36.68 21.00
N ASN A 189 -12.13 37.67 20.10
CA ASN A 189 -11.73 39.03 20.43
C ASN A 189 -12.90 39.69 21.18
N TYR A 190 -13.17 39.22 22.40
CA TYR A 190 -14.17 39.88 23.27
C TYR A 190 -13.58 41.23 23.66
N PRO A 191 -14.24 42.37 23.36
CA PRO A 191 -13.82 43.63 23.94
C PRO A 191 -13.92 43.48 25.45
N ILE A 192 -12.86 43.85 26.16
CA ILE A 192 -12.94 44.02 27.60
C ILE A 192 -13.78 45.27 27.79
N ASP A 193 -15.09 45.07 27.95
CA ASP A 193 -16.00 46.11 28.39
C ASP A 193 -15.58 46.43 29.84
N ASN A 194 -14.73 47.43 29.98
CA ASN A 194 -14.51 48.09 31.26
C ASN A 194 -15.80 48.84 31.59
N GLU A 195 -16.80 48.13 32.12
CA GLU A 195 -17.81 48.76 32.95
C GLU A 195 -17.11 49.26 34.21
N THR A 196 -16.59 50.49 34.10
CA THR A 196 -16.26 51.32 35.24
C THR A 196 -17.50 51.50 36.07
N ASN A 197 -17.39 51.10 37.34
CA ASN A 197 -18.25 51.51 38.43
C ASN A 197 -18.49 53.03 38.36
N ASP A 198 -19.68 53.45 37.94
CA ASP A 198 -20.22 54.79 38.17
C ASP A 198 -21.68 54.62 38.60
N ASP A 199 -21.87 54.20 39.86
CA ASP A 199 -23.08 54.45 40.64
C ASP A 199 -22.64 55.15 41.94
N GLU A 200 -22.42 56.47 41.85
CA GLU A 200 -22.57 57.45 42.94
C GLU A 200 -23.67 58.46 42.54
#